data_AF-A0A2J8XT97-F1
#
_entry.id   AF-A0A2J8XT97-F1
#
_cell.length_a   1.000
_cell.length_b   1.000
_cell.length_c   1.000
_cell.angle_alpha   90.00
_cell.angle_beta   90.00
_cell.angle_gamma   90.00
#
_symmetry.space_group_name_H-M   'P 1'
#
loop_
_entity.id
_entity.type
_entity.pdbx_description
1 polymer ?
#
loop_
_entity_poly.entity_id
_entity_poly.type
_entity_poly.pdbx_seq_one_letter_code
_entity_poly.pdbx_strand_id
1 'polypeptide(L)'
;SYRAAGWVAKLKSFSAKIVQLLKEWTEAFPYDFQDEKAMAELKAITHRVTQCDEENGTVKKAIAQMTQSLLLSLAARSQLQELREKLRPPAIDKGPILKTKPPAAQKDILGVCCDPLVLAQQLTHIELDRVSSIYPEDLMQIVSHMDSLDNHRCRGDLTKTYSLEAYDNWFNCLSMLVATEVCRVVKKKHRTRMLEFFIDVARECFNIGN
;
A
#
# COMPACT_ATOMS: atom_id res chain seq x y z
N SER A 1 -3.40 48.88 9.39
CA SER A 1 -4.83 48.63 9.67
C SER A 1 -5.64 48.31 8.42
N TYR A 2 -5.72 49.20 7.41
CA TYR A 2 -6.51 48.96 6.18
C TYR A 2 -6.09 47.77 5.30
N ARG A 3 -4.78 47.50 5.16
CA ARG A 3 -4.31 46.30 4.43
C ARG A 3 -4.83 45.02 5.09
N ALA A 4 -4.70 44.87 6.41
CA ALA A 4 -5.12 43.69 7.15
C ALA A 4 -6.62 43.42 7.00
N ALA A 5 -7.46 44.47 7.04
CA ALA A 5 -8.90 44.34 6.81
C ALA A 5 -9.25 43.85 5.39
N GLY A 6 -8.52 44.32 4.37
CA GLY A 6 -8.70 43.86 2.98
C GLY A 6 -8.30 42.40 2.74
N TRP A 7 -7.29 41.91 3.45
CA TRP A 7 -6.88 40.49 3.41
C TRP A 7 -7.93 39.58 4.05
N VAL A 8 -8.49 39.97 5.21
CA VAL A 8 -9.52 39.20 5.91
C VAL A 8 -10.81 39.09 5.07
N ALA A 9 -11.21 40.16 4.38
CA ALA A 9 -12.37 40.13 3.48
C ALA A 9 -12.17 39.19 2.28
N LYS A 10 -10.98 39.19 1.67
CA LYS A 10 -10.64 38.22 0.60
C LYS A 10 -10.61 36.79 1.13
N LEU A 11 -10.02 36.57 2.30
CA LEU A 11 -9.96 35.24 2.92
C LEU A 11 -11.35 34.71 3.30
N LYS A 12 -12.25 35.57 3.78
CA LYS A 12 -13.68 35.27 3.97
C LYS A 12 -14.35 34.75 2.69
N SER A 13 -14.10 35.38 1.55
CA SER A 13 -14.68 34.94 0.26
C SER A 13 -14.12 33.61 -0.27
N PHE A 14 -12.95 33.19 0.22
CA PHE A 14 -12.24 32.00 -0.23
C PHE A 14 -12.29 30.84 0.80
N SER A 15 -12.76 31.10 2.01
CA SER A 15 -12.80 30.14 3.14
C SER A 15 -13.54 28.85 2.77
N ALA A 16 -14.71 28.97 2.13
CA ALA A 16 -15.51 27.82 1.68
C ALA A 16 -14.73 26.94 0.68
N LYS A 17 -13.95 27.55 -0.23
CA LYS A 17 -13.13 26.82 -1.20
C LYS A 17 -11.95 26.12 -0.54
N ILE A 18 -11.32 26.75 0.46
CA ILE A 18 -10.26 26.12 1.25
C ILE A 18 -10.82 24.90 1.99
N VAL A 19 -11.97 25.04 2.66
CA VAL A 19 -12.58 23.91 3.38
C VAL A 19 -12.98 22.80 2.44
N GLN A 20 -13.53 23.12 1.26
CA GLN A 20 -13.85 22.11 0.25
C GLN A 20 -12.60 21.35 -0.20
N LEU A 21 -11.51 22.06 -0.51
CA LEU A 21 -10.23 21.45 -0.91
C LEU A 21 -9.67 20.56 0.20
N LEU A 22 -9.63 21.05 1.44
CA LEU A 22 -9.15 20.26 2.57
C LEU A 22 -10.01 19.03 2.78
N LYS A 23 -11.32 19.15 2.63
CA LYS A 23 -12.24 18.02 2.75
C LYS A 23 -11.94 16.95 1.70
N GLU A 24 -11.91 17.33 0.43
CA GLU A 24 -11.59 16.43 -0.67
C GLU A 24 -10.23 15.77 -0.49
N TRP A 25 -9.22 16.52 -0.05
CA TRP A 25 -7.89 15.99 0.23
C TRP A 25 -7.92 14.97 1.37
N THR A 26 -8.54 15.28 2.51
CA THR A 26 -8.61 14.37 3.65
C THR A 26 -9.47 13.12 3.39
N GLU A 27 -10.42 13.19 2.46
CA GLU A 27 -11.25 12.07 2.03
C GLU A 27 -10.53 11.17 1.01
N ALA A 28 -9.80 11.76 0.06
CA ALA A 28 -9.08 11.02 -0.98
C ALA A 28 -7.74 10.46 -0.50
N PHE A 29 -6.99 11.24 0.29
CA PHE A 29 -5.64 10.91 0.75
C PHE A 29 -5.49 11.17 2.25
N PRO A 30 -6.19 10.41 3.11
CA PRO A 30 -6.10 10.60 4.57
C PRO A 30 -4.67 10.41 5.11
N TYR A 31 -3.82 9.69 4.39
CA TYR A 31 -2.48 9.30 4.81
C TYR A 31 -1.45 10.44 4.77
N ASP A 32 -1.70 11.48 3.98
CA ASP A 32 -0.86 12.68 3.97
C ASP A 32 -0.86 13.38 5.34
N PHE A 33 -1.83 13.07 6.19
CA PHE A 33 -2.00 13.64 7.53
C PHE A 33 -1.67 12.64 8.65
N GLN A 34 -1.04 11.50 8.34
CA GLN A 34 -0.62 10.53 9.35
C GLN A 34 0.49 11.08 10.26
N ASP A 35 1.38 11.89 9.70
CA ASP A 35 2.49 12.50 10.44
C ASP A 35 2.01 13.64 11.34
N GLU A 36 2.58 13.73 12.54
CA GLU A 36 2.23 14.78 13.51
C GLU A 36 2.40 16.20 12.94
N LYS A 37 3.43 16.40 12.12
CA LYS A 37 3.71 17.68 11.47
C LYS A 37 2.59 18.07 10.49
N ALA A 38 2.18 17.15 9.61
CA ALA A 38 1.13 17.40 8.63
C ALA A 38 -0.23 17.64 9.32
N MET A 39 -0.53 16.86 10.35
CA MET A 39 -1.72 17.05 11.17
C MET A 39 -1.71 18.40 11.92
N ALA A 40 -0.55 18.85 12.40
CA ALA A 40 -0.41 20.17 13.03
C ALA A 40 -0.62 21.31 12.03
N GLU A 41 -0.09 21.19 10.81
CA GLU A 41 -0.31 22.17 9.74
C GLU A 41 -1.78 22.25 9.32
N LEU A 42 -2.47 21.10 9.18
CA LEU A 42 -3.90 21.04 8.92
C LEU A 42 -4.70 21.77 10.01
N LYS A 43 -4.39 21.51 11.29
CA LYS A 43 -5.01 22.20 12.43
C LYS A 43 -4.76 23.71 12.41
N ALA A 44 -3.56 24.15 12.05
CA ALA A 44 -3.23 25.57 11.93
C ALA A 44 -4.01 26.26 10.79
N ILE A 45 -4.15 25.61 9.62
CA ILE A 45 -4.92 26.14 8.49
C ILE A 45 -6.40 26.24 8.87
N THR A 46 -6.98 25.14 9.35
CA THR A 46 -8.40 25.07 9.74
C THR A 46 -8.75 26.08 10.82
N HIS A 47 -7.88 26.26 11.83
CA HIS A 47 -8.05 27.29 12.86
C HIS A 47 -8.13 28.70 12.26
N ARG A 48 -7.20 29.06 11.37
CA ARG A 48 -7.22 30.38 10.68
C ARG A 48 -8.49 30.58 9.85
N VAL A 49 -8.97 29.52 9.19
CA VAL A 49 -10.19 29.57 8.39
C VAL A 49 -11.44 29.75 9.28
N THR A 50 -11.50 29.10 10.44
CA THR A 50 -12.61 29.29 11.39
C THR A 50 -12.67 30.70 11.97
N GLN A 51 -11.54 31.37 12.18
CA GLN A 51 -11.50 32.76 12.63
C GLN A 51 -12.08 33.75 11.60
N CYS A 52 -12.26 33.32 10.35
CA CYS A 52 -12.85 34.14 9.31
C CYS A 52 -14.37 33.96 9.19
N ASP A 53 -15.00 32.95 9.79
CA ASP A 53 -16.44 32.67 9.69
C ASP A 53 -17.17 32.95 11.01
N GLU A 54 -17.35 34.23 11.35
CA GLU A 54 -18.01 34.64 12.61
C GLU A 54 -19.55 34.63 12.52
N GLU A 55 -20.16 34.65 11.33
CA GLU A 55 -21.59 34.95 11.16
C GLU A 55 -22.54 33.75 10.99
N ASN A 56 -22.06 32.58 10.51
CA ASN A 56 -22.97 31.44 10.23
C ASN A 56 -22.53 30.09 10.82
N GLY A 57 -21.29 29.93 11.29
CA GLY A 57 -20.79 28.68 11.91
C GLY A 57 -20.76 27.45 10.99
N THR A 58 -21.20 27.57 9.73
CA THR A 58 -21.23 26.51 8.72
C THR A 58 -19.83 26.00 8.42
N VAL A 59 -18.85 26.89 8.29
CA VAL A 59 -17.44 26.52 8.02
C VAL A 59 -16.87 25.74 9.19
N LYS A 60 -17.16 26.18 10.42
CA LYS A 60 -16.74 25.49 11.65
C LYS A 60 -17.33 24.07 11.73
N LYS A 61 -18.60 23.89 11.40
CA LYS A 61 -19.24 22.57 11.36
C LYS A 61 -18.62 21.66 10.30
N ALA A 62 -18.37 22.17 9.10
CA ALA A 62 -17.75 21.42 8.01
C ALA A 62 -16.32 20.98 8.38
N ILE A 63 -15.53 21.87 8.97
CA ILE A 63 -14.17 21.55 9.46
C ILE A 63 -14.23 20.47 10.55
N ALA A 64 -15.17 20.56 11.49
CA ALA A 64 -15.32 19.57 12.55
C ALA A 64 -15.67 18.18 12.00
N GLN A 65 -16.61 18.11 11.05
CA GLN A 65 -16.99 16.86 10.37
C GLN A 65 -15.83 16.26 9.57
N MET A 66 -15.12 17.09 8.80
CA MET A 66 -13.93 16.68 8.04
C MET A 66 -12.85 16.10 8.97
N THR A 67 -12.55 16.80 10.07
CA THR A 67 -11.53 16.37 11.04
C THR A 67 -11.92 15.04 11.69
N GLN A 68 -13.20 14.90 12.05
CA GLN A 68 -13.71 13.65 12.63
C GLN A 68 -13.59 12.49 11.64
N SER A 69 -13.97 12.70 10.38
CA SER A 69 -13.86 11.68 9.32
C SER A 69 -12.41 11.24 9.10
N LEU A 70 -11.49 12.20 9.01
CA LEU A 70 -10.06 11.94 8.88
C LEU A 70 -9.52 11.08 10.04
N LEU A 71 -9.86 11.44 11.28
CA LEU A 71 -9.40 10.69 12.47
C LEU A 71 -9.95 9.27 12.49
N LEU A 72 -11.20 9.06 12.06
CA LEU A 72 -11.78 7.72 11.94
C LEU A 72 -11.06 6.88 10.89
N SER A 73 -10.78 7.45 9.71
CA SER A 73 -10.03 6.77 8.64
C SER A 73 -8.62 6.38 9.09
N LEU A 74 -7.91 7.28 9.78
CA LEU A 74 -6.59 7.02 10.33
C LEU A 74 -6.61 5.92 11.42
N ALA A 75 -7.60 5.96 12.32
CA ALA A 75 -7.76 4.96 13.37
C ALA A 75 -8.07 3.56 12.81
N ALA A 76 -9.00 3.46 11.86
CA ALA A 76 -9.35 2.20 11.20
C ALA A 76 -8.12 1.55 10.53
N ARG A 77 -7.28 2.35 9.87
CA ARG A 77 -6.03 1.84 9.29
C ARG A 77 -5.03 1.41 10.36
N SER A 78 -4.85 2.18 11.43
CA SER A 78 -3.93 1.81 12.52
C SER A 78 -4.30 0.44 13.11
N GLN A 79 -5.59 0.17 13.28
CA GLN A 79 -6.08 -1.15 13.73
C GLN A 79 -5.79 -2.25 12.71
N LEU A 80 -6.02 -2.01 11.41
CA LEU A 80 -5.71 -2.98 10.36
C LEU A 80 -4.20 -3.31 10.30
N GLN A 81 -3.35 -2.30 10.48
CA GLN A 81 -1.91 -2.48 10.52
C GLN A 81 -1.49 -3.31 11.74
N GLU A 82 -2.06 -3.04 12.92
CA GLU A 82 -1.78 -3.83 14.13
C GLU A 82 -2.21 -5.29 13.98
N LEU A 83 -3.37 -5.55 13.35
CA LEU A 83 -3.83 -6.89 13.04
C LEU A 83 -2.90 -7.61 12.06
N ARG A 84 -2.42 -6.91 11.02
CA ARG A 84 -1.44 -7.45 10.06
C ARG A 84 -0.12 -7.83 10.74
N GLU A 85 0.39 -6.98 11.64
CA GLU A 85 1.62 -7.29 12.41
C GLU A 85 1.42 -8.50 13.33
N LYS A 86 0.24 -8.66 13.95
CA LYS A 86 -0.08 -9.85 14.77
C LYS A 86 -0.18 -11.15 13.95
N LEU A 87 -0.64 -11.05 12.70
CA LEU A 87 -0.78 -12.19 11.78
C LEU A 87 0.53 -12.52 11.06
N ARG A 88 1.51 -11.61 11.07
CA ARG A 88 2.81 -11.82 10.43
C ARG A 88 3.55 -12.96 11.16
N PRO A 89 3.83 -14.10 10.50
CA PRO A 89 4.62 -15.15 11.13
C PRO A 89 6.04 -14.62 11.43
N PRO A 90 6.67 -15.07 12.53
CA PRO A 90 8.04 -14.67 12.84
C PRO A 90 8.94 -15.03 11.65
N ALA A 91 9.79 -14.08 11.23
CA ALA A 91 10.70 -14.27 10.13
C ALA A 91 11.54 -15.52 10.40
N ILE A 92 11.45 -16.51 9.52
CA ILE A 92 12.39 -17.65 9.53
C ILE A 92 13.74 -17.03 9.15
N ASP A 93 14.62 -16.93 10.15
CA ASP A 93 15.97 -16.46 10.01
C ASP A 93 16.64 -17.26 8.88
N LYS A 94 17.03 -16.56 7.80
CA LYS A 94 17.68 -17.17 6.65
C LYS A 94 19.13 -17.49 7.02
N GLY A 95 19.32 -18.58 7.76
CA GLY A 95 20.63 -19.21 7.93
C GLY A 95 21.20 -19.64 6.58
N PRO A 96 22.52 -19.90 6.48
CA PRO A 96 23.20 -20.14 5.21
C PRO A 96 22.58 -21.33 4.47
N ILE A 97 21.93 -21.04 3.34
CA ILE A 97 21.30 -22.02 2.44
C ILE A 97 22.39 -22.75 1.66
N LEU A 98 23.22 -23.53 2.33
CA LEU A 98 24.07 -24.54 1.67
C LEU A 98 24.33 -25.67 2.65
N LYS A 99 23.87 -26.87 2.27
CA LYS A 99 24.04 -28.18 2.92
C LYS A 99 22.99 -28.53 3.97
N THR A 100 21.96 -29.23 3.53
CA THR A 100 21.46 -30.47 4.14
C THR A 100 20.35 -31.02 3.25
N LYS A 101 20.18 -32.35 3.24
CA LYS A 101 19.13 -33.08 2.49
C LYS A 101 17.78 -32.35 2.61
N PRO A 102 16.95 -32.28 1.54
CA PRO A 102 15.62 -31.72 1.66
C PRO A 102 14.88 -32.47 2.78
N PRO A 103 14.29 -31.78 3.77
CA PRO A 103 13.52 -32.44 4.80
C PRO A 103 12.43 -33.25 4.10
N ALA A 104 12.40 -34.55 4.38
CA ALA A 104 11.56 -35.54 3.69
C ALA A 104 10.03 -35.32 3.86
N ALA A 105 9.62 -34.21 4.44
CA ALA A 105 8.24 -33.87 4.80
C ALA A 105 7.71 -32.59 4.13
N GLN A 106 8.46 -31.95 3.21
CA GLN A 106 7.94 -30.78 2.51
C GLN A 106 6.97 -31.23 1.42
N LYS A 107 5.66 -31.09 1.69
CA LYS A 107 4.59 -31.34 0.72
C LYS A 107 4.86 -30.54 -0.55
N ASP A 108 4.69 -31.17 -1.70
CA ASP A 108 4.68 -30.46 -2.98
C ASP A 108 3.44 -29.58 -3.07
N ILE A 109 3.45 -28.61 -4.00
CA ILE A 109 2.33 -27.69 -4.14
C ILE A 109 1.00 -28.41 -4.39
N LEU A 110 1.03 -29.53 -5.12
CA LEU A 110 -0.13 -30.38 -5.38
C LEU A 110 -0.68 -31.05 -4.12
N GLY A 111 0.17 -31.35 -3.14
CA GLY A 111 -0.21 -31.85 -1.82
C GLY A 111 -0.73 -30.77 -0.87
N VAL A 112 -0.57 -29.49 -1.22
CA VAL A 112 -1.14 -28.33 -0.49
C VAL A 112 -2.44 -27.88 -1.13
N CYS A 113 -2.46 -27.73 -2.45
CA CYS A 113 -3.61 -27.36 -3.26
C CYS A 113 -3.53 -28.05 -4.62
N CYS A 114 -4.53 -28.86 -4.94
CA CYS A 114 -4.64 -29.55 -6.22
C CYS A 114 -5.67 -28.93 -7.18
N ASP A 115 -6.36 -27.88 -6.75
CA ASP A 115 -7.34 -27.14 -7.55
C ASP A 115 -6.69 -25.86 -8.12
N PRO A 116 -6.49 -25.77 -9.45
CA PRO A 116 -5.90 -24.60 -10.08
C PRO A 116 -6.63 -23.29 -9.79
N LEU A 117 -7.97 -23.33 -9.73
CA LEU A 117 -8.80 -22.15 -9.50
C LEU A 117 -8.61 -21.64 -8.07
N VAL A 118 -8.62 -22.55 -7.09
CA VAL A 118 -8.40 -22.16 -5.69
C VAL A 118 -7.01 -21.56 -5.52
N LEU A 119 -5.97 -22.16 -6.12
CA LEU A 119 -4.62 -21.60 -6.05
C LEU A 119 -4.54 -20.22 -6.71
N ALA A 120 -5.15 -20.04 -7.89
CA ALA A 120 -5.24 -18.74 -8.55
C ALA A 120 -5.91 -17.69 -7.65
N GLN A 121 -7.08 -18.00 -7.08
CA GLN A 121 -7.79 -17.11 -6.15
C GLN A 121 -6.93 -16.72 -4.94
N GLN A 122 -6.23 -17.68 -4.32
CA GLN A 122 -5.37 -17.38 -3.17
C GLN A 122 -4.17 -16.50 -3.56
N LEU A 123 -3.54 -16.76 -4.70
CA LEU A 123 -2.45 -15.91 -5.21
C LEU A 123 -2.94 -14.49 -5.50
N THR A 124 -4.10 -14.35 -6.14
CA THR A 124 -4.74 -13.05 -6.41
C THR A 124 -5.09 -12.30 -5.14
N HIS A 125 -5.62 -12.97 -4.10
CA HIS A 125 -5.87 -12.31 -2.82
C HIS A 125 -4.61 -11.77 -2.17
N ILE A 126 -3.51 -12.55 -2.21
CA ILE A 126 -2.21 -12.10 -1.70
C ILE A 126 -1.70 -10.93 -2.53
N GLU A 127 -1.77 -11.02 -3.85
CA GLU A 127 -1.33 -9.99 -4.80
C GLU A 127 -2.06 -8.67 -4.55
N LEU A 128 -3.40 -8.70 -4.49
CA LEU A 128 -4.23 -7.53 -4.24
C LEU A 128 -3.94 -6.89 -2.87
N ASP A 129 -3.68 -7.67 -1.82
CA ASP A 129 -3.26 -7.13 -0.52
C ASP A 129 -1.94 -6.36 -0.64
N ARG A 130 -0.97 -6.88 -1.40
CA ARG A 130 0.31 -6.20 -1.65
C ARG A 130 0.15 -4.97 -2.53
N VAL A 131 -0.59 -5.06 -3.63
CA VAL A 131 -0.84 -3.92 -4.53
C VAL A 131 -1.63 -2.82 -3.81
N SER A 132 -2.58 -3.16 -2.95
CA SER A 132 -3.33 -2.18 -2.13
C SER A 132 -2.45 -1.38 -1.17
N SER A 133 -1.23 -1.85 -0.89
CA SER A 133 -0.26 -1.17 -0.05
C SER A 133 0.67 -0.23 -0.83
N ILE A 134 0.59 -0.21 -2.16
CA ILE A 134 1.35 0.69 -3.03
C ILE A 134 0.57 1.99 -3.17
N TYR A 135 1.18 3.10 -2.79
CA TYR A 135 0.59 4.44 -2.85
C TYR A 135 1.13 5.24 -4.04
N PRO A 136 0.42 6.31 -4.48
CA PRO A 136 0.90 7.16 -5.58
C PRO A 136 2.31 7.72 -5.36
N GLU A 137 2.68 7.98 -4.11
CA GLU A 137 4.01 8.51 -3.75
C GLU A 137 5.11 7.49 -4.06
N ASP A 138 4.83 6.19 -3.92
CA ASP A 138 5.75 5.11 -4.25
C ASP A 138 6.04 5.10 -5.76
N LEU A 139 5.03 5.40 -6.58
CA LEU A 139 5.17 5.49 -8.04
C LEU A 139 5.90 6.76 -8.48
N MET A 140 5.63 7.90 -7.83
CA MET A 140 6.31 9.16 -8.14
C MET A 140 7.83 9.06 -7.91
N GLN A 141 8.26 8.31 -6.90
CA GLN A 141 9.68 8.07 -6.63
C GLN A 141 10.35 7.33 -7.80
N ILE A 142 9.71 6.30 -8.37
CA ILE A 142 10.25 5.59 -9.56
C ILE A 142 10.50 6.57 -10.69
N VAL A 143 9.50 7.39 -11.03
CA VAL A 143 9.58 8.37 -12.14
C VAL A 143 10.70 9.36 -11.88
N SER A 144 10.82 9.88 -10.66
CA SER A 144 11.89 10.82 -10.29
C SER A 144 13.29 10.22 -10.38
N HIS A 145 13.43 8.91 -10.18
CA HIS A 145 14.71 8.20 -10.28
C HIS A 145 15.06 7.77 -11.71
N MET A 146 14.08 7.61 -12.61
CA MET A 146 14.35 7.26 -14.01
C MET A 146 15.06 8.39 -14.78
N ASP A 147 14.83 9.66 -14.41
CA ASP A 147 15.44 10.82 -15.05
C ASP A 147 16.85 11.15 -14.55
N SER A 148 17.29 10.54 -13.44
CA SER A 148 18.64 10.72 -12.89
C SER A 148 19.60 9.69 -13.47
N LEU A 149 20.30 10.05 -14.55
CA LEU A 149 21.34 9.22 -15.18
C LEU A 149 22.56 8.94 -14.26
N ASP A 150 22.62 9.58 -13.09
CA ASP A 150 23.69 9.40 -12.13
C ASP A 150 23.28 8.37 -11.07
N ASN A 151 23.93 7.22 -11.10
CA ASN A 151 23.74 6.07 -10.20
C ASN A 151 24.15 6.34 -8.74
N HIS A 152 24.38 7.59 -8.37
CA HIS A 152 24.60 7.97 -6.99
C HIS A 152 23.25 8.08 -6.28
N ARG A 153 22.88 6.97 -5.62
CA ARG A 153 21.79 6.86 -4.62
C ARG A 153 21.59 8.16 -3.85
N CYS A 154 20.70 9.03 -4.33
CA CYS A 154 20.05 10.03 -3.51
C CYS A 154 19.16 9.25 -2.55
N ARG A 155 19.76 8.93 -1.40
CA ARG A 155 19.19 8.32 -0.20
C ARG A 155 18.15 9.28 0.41
N GLY A 156 17.16 9.70 -0.37
CA GLY A 156 15.96 10.35 0.10
C GLY A 156 15.13 9.28 0.78
N ASP A 157 15.21 9.25 2.10
CA ASP A 157 14.44 8.40 3.02
C ASP A 157 14.05 7.02 2.46
N LEU A 158 15.02 6.09 2.48
CA LEU A 158 14.90 4.66 2.14
C LEU A 158 13.82 3.91 2.97
N THR A 159 13.07 4.63 3.80
CA THR A 159 12.00 4.13 4.65
C THR A 159 10.66 4.06 3.90
N LYS A 160 10.51 4.69 2.73
CA LYS A 160 9.21 4.81 2.04
C LYS A 160 8.97 3.87 0.85
N THR A 161 9.97 3.24 0.24
CA THR A 161 9.78 2.30 -0.91
C THR A 161 9.39 0.87 -0.52
N TYR A 162 9.11 0.60 0.77
CA TYR A 162 8.93 -0.76 1.28
C TYR A 162 7.79 -1.53 0.59
N SER A 163 6.70 -0.85 0.23
CA SER A 163 5.51 -1.46 -0.39
C SER A 163 5.80 -2.03 -1.78
N LEU A 164 6.41 -1.21 -2.65
CA LEU A 164 6.75 -1.60 -4.02
C LEU A 164 7.88 -2.62 -4.05
N GLU A 165 8.94 -2.42 -3.27
CA GLU A 165 10.03 -3.40 -3.16
C GLU A 165 9.52 -4.73 -2.57
N ALA A 166 8.59 -4.69 -1.61
CA ALA A 166 7.97 -5.89 -1.07
C ALA A 166 7.10 -6.61 -2.10
N TYR A 167 6.41 -5.87 -2.98
CA TYR A 167 5.66 -6.44 -4.09
C TYR A 167 6.58 -7.09 -5.12
N ASP A 168 7.63 -6.39 -5.58
CA ASP A 168 8.63 -6.94 -6.50
C ASP A 168 9.30 -8.20 -5.93
N ASN A 169 9.73 -8.16 -4.66
CA ASN A 169 10.30 -9.33 -4.00
C ASN A 169 9.29 -10.49 -3.89
N TRP A 170 8.01 -10.23 -3.62
CA TRP A 170 6.98 -11.27 -3.60
C TRP A 170 6.79 -11.91 -4.99
N PHE A 171 6.69 -11.09 -6.04
CA PHE A 171 6.57 -11.53 -7.43
C PHE A 171 7.76 -12.42 -7.84
N ASN A 172 8.97 -11.99 -7.50
CA ASN A 172 10.20 -12.74 -7.75
C ASN A 172 10.26 -14.05 -6.94
N CYS A 173 9.81 -14.03 -5.68
CA CYS A 173 9.67 -15.24 -4.87
C CYS A 173 8.67 -16.24 -5.46
N LEU A 174 7.52 -15.78 -5.96
CA LEU A 174 6.53 -16.63 -6.60
C LEU A 174 7.09 -17.27 -7.88
N SER A 175 7.75 -16.49 -8.73
CA SER A 175 8.41 -16.98 -9.94
C SER A 175 9.44 -18.07 -9.62
N MET A 176 10.26 -17.85 -8.59
CA MET A 176 11.25 -18.82 -8.12
C MET A 176 10.59 -20.06 -7.50
N LEU A 177 9.46 -19.92 -6.81
CA LEU A 177 8.70 -21.04 -6.27
C LEU A 177 8.20 -21.96 -7.40
N VAL A 178 7.58 -21.39 -8.43
CA VAL A 178 7.10 -22.15 -9.61
C VAL A 178 8.26 -22.90 -10.27
N ALA A 179 9.37 -22.19 -10.54
CA ALA A 179 10.56 -22.80 -11.13
C ALA A 179 11.12 -23.94 -10.26
N THR A 180 11.16 -23.74 -8.93
CA THR A 180 11.64 -24.74 -7.97
C THR A 180 10.74 -25.98 -7.94
N GLU A 181 9.41 -25.80 -7.88
CA GLU A 181 8.46 -26.93 -7.86
C GLU A 181 8.52 -27.76 -9.15
N VAL A 182 8.77 -27.13 -10.31
CA VAL A 182 8.98 -27.85 -11.57
C VAL A 182 10.33 -28.57 -11.60
N CYS A 183 11.42 -27.88 -11.24
CA CYS A 183 12.78 -28.41 -11.34
C CYS A 183 13.10 -29.49 -10.31
N ARG A 184 12.44 -29.49 -9.15
CA ARG A 184 12.61 -30.51 -8.10
C ARG A 184 12.04 -31.88 -8.53
N VAL A 185 11.17 -31.93 -9.54
CA VAL A 185 10.57 -33.17 -10.03
C VAL A 185 11.51 -33.92 -10.98
N VAL A 186 12.05 -35.04 -10.49
CA VAL A 186 13.00 -35.89 -11.22
C VAL A 186 12.34 -36.64 -12.39
N LYS A 187 11.14 -37.19 -12.18
CA LYS A 187 10.44 -38.01 -13.19
C LYS A 187 9.78 -37.12 -14.25
N LYS A 188 10.17 -37.26 -15.52
CA LYS A 188 9.62 -36.50 -16.67
C LYS A 188 8.09 -36.42 -16.66
N LYS A 189 7.39 -37.55 -16.51
CA LYS A 189 5.92 -37.61 -16.48
C LYS A 189 5.30 -36.74 -15.37
N HIS A 190 5.92 -36.71 -14.19
CA HIS A 190 5.43 -35.90 -13.06
C HIS A 190 5.75 -34.43 -13.28
N ARG A 191 6.91 -34.12 -13.88
CA ARG A 191 7.29 -32.74 -14.21
C ARG A 191 6.35 -32.12 -15.25
N THR A 192 5.95 -32.90 -16.27
CA THR A 192 4.92 -32.47 -17.23
C THR A 192 3.62 -32.13 -16.53
N ARG A 193 3.15 -32.97 -15.60
CA ARG A 193 1.94 -32.67 -14.80
C ARG A 193 2.06 -31.40 -13.96
N MET A 194 3.23 -31.14 -13.39
CA MET A 194 3.48 -29.91 -12.61
C MET A 194 3.41 -28.67 -13.52
N LEU A 195 3.97 -28.75 -14.73
CA LEU A 195 3.87 -27.68 -15.73
C LEU A 195 2.42 -27.45 -16.18
N GLU A 196 1.69 -28.52 -16.51
CA GLU A 196 0.27 -28.46 -16.88
C GLU A 196 -0.56 -27.80 -15.77
N PHE A 197 -0.32 -28.20 -14.50
CA PHE A 197 -0.99 -27.59 -13.35
C PHE A 197 -0.75 -26.08 -13.27
N PHE A 198 0.50 -25.60 -13.38
CA PHE A 198 0.77 -24.16 -13.35
C PHE A 198 0.24 -23.41 -14.58
N ILE A 199 0.15 -24.08 -15.74
CA ILE A 199 -0.52 -23.51 -16.92
C ILE A 199 -2.02 -23.33 -16.65
N ASP A 200 -2.65 -24.32 -16.03
CA ASP A 200 -4.06 -24.22 -15.64
C ASP A 200 -4.27 -23.13 -14.58
N VAL A 201 -3.39 -23.02 -13.58
CA VAL A 201 -3.42 -21.91 -12.60
C VAL A 201 -3.33 -20.55 -13.30
N ALA A 202 -2.38 -20.40 -14.24
CA ALA A 202 -2.24 -19.16 -15.00
C ALA A 202 -3.47 -18.83 -15.85
N ARG A 203 -4.13 -19.86 -16.41
CA ARG A 203 -5.40 -19.69 -17.12
C ARG A 203 -6.50 -19.23 -16.17
N GLU A 204 -6.57 -19.80 -14.97
CA GLU A 204 -7.56 -19.36 -13.98
C GLU A 204 -7.30 -17.95 -13.47
N CYS A 205 -6.03 -17.54 -13.29
CA CYS A 205 -5.68 -16.14 -13.02
C CYS A 205 -6.23 -15.20 -14.10
N PHE A 206 -6.08 -15.56 -15.38
CA PHE A 206 -6.65 -14.79 -16.49
C PHE A 206 -8.18 -14.78 -16.46
N ASN A 207 -8.82 -15.91 -16.20
CA ASN A 207 -10.28 -16.03 -16.16
C ASN A 207 -10.92 -15.15 -15.07
N ILE A 208 -10.24 -14.98 -13.93
CA ILE A 208 -10.71 -14.16 -12.81
C ILE A 208 -10.27 -12.68 -12.93
N GLY A 209 -9.52 -12.32 -13.97
CA GLY A 209 -9.08 -10.95 -14.23
C GLY A 209 -8.01 -10.43 -13.27
N ASN A 210 -7.15 -11.32 -12.78
CA ASN A 210 -5.90 -10.93 -12.11
C ASN A 210 -4.87 -10.46 -13.15
#